data_AF-A0A6P8XDN2-F1
#
_entry.id   AF-A0A6P8XDN2-F1
#
_cell.length_a   1.000
_cell.length_b   1.000
_cell.length_c   1.000
_cell.angle_alpha   90.00
_cell.angle_beta   90.00
_cell.angle_gamma   90.00
#
_symmetry.space_group_name_H-M   'P 1'
#
loop_
_entity.id
_entity.type
_entity.pdbx_description
1 polymer ?
#
loop_
_entity_poly.entity_id
_entity_poly.type
_entity_poly.pdbx_seq_one_letter_code
_entity_poly.pdbx_strand_id
1 'polypeptide(L)'
;MENANAALEPQHTQLTLLQSASSYYYYDPYEKRTVEVPLNNLDAFISLLKCVMGTGILAMPLAIRYSGVVAGVLLSLLLMMLLTYCIHLLISGMTECCRRIQVPQVSMPQAVQIAYQSGPRCVHCFANVAGFLTSCVLVIGQFGLCCVYIVFVAKNFKEIGDYYCRDFNERYYVVGVCVLQLPFFLIRKLKYLVPLNLISNCFLYLGFLCIMYYLVRGLPNPQQRELIKPPADWIMFFGIAAFSLTAMLVVEANMAHPQSYLGIFGVLNLAVFFILFSNILFGIMGYWRYGEQVEASITLNVPQNEILSQIIKVAIALGIFLSYPLNGFVVITVIFKDYGQGSESNYSCTLEFVVRVCFLLLTGIVSAVVPNLAALTELEGAFSLCNLNLICPALIDMFINYAPGYGRLRWKLIRDIVLIIIGIIFGIVGCSVAIRQLVEDLRGTLQSMQKFHLRAGQQQFLKSLFKYRHWHQFDFGFAFDYFALLKLRLNFSSSQNFRALLRYTILCIFGNGNERQICIWLSGLCGSLH
;
A
#
# COMPACT_ATOMS: atom_id res chain seq x y z
N MET A 1 -39.08 -54.09 -66.38
CA MET A 1 -39.16 -53.70 -64.95
C MET A 1 -38.19 -52.53 -64.77
N GLU A 2 -38.45 -51.39 -65.42
CA GLU A 2 -39.38 -50.31 -65.02
C GLU A 2 -38.66 -49.26 -64.15
N ASN A 3 -38.14 -48.23 -64.83
CA ASN A 3 -38.22 -46.76 -64.59
C ASN A 3 -38.35 -46.27 -63.12
N ALA A 4 -37.76 -45.18 -62.63
CA ALA A 4 -37.12 -44.01 -63.22
C ALA A 4 -36.42 -43.17 -62.11
N ASN A 5 -35.57 -42.24 -62.53
CA ASN A 5 -35.02 -41.12 -61.75
C ASN A 5 -36.12 -40.25 -61.11
N ALA A 6 -35.89 -39.76 -59.87
CA ALA A 6 -36.35 -38.45 -59.40
C ALA A 6 -35.60 -38.01 -58.13
N ALA A 7 -34.99 -36.83 -58.21
CA ALA A 7 -34.41 -36.08 -57.10
C ALA A 7 -35.50 -35.43 -56.24
N LEU A 8 -35.28 -35.28 -54.93
CA LEU A 8 -35.82 -34.18 -54.09
C LEU A 8 -35.21 -34.19 -52.66
N GLU A 9 -34.32 -33.21 -52.45
CA GLU A 9 -33.95 -32.46 -51.23
C GLU A 9 -33.82 -33.11 -49.82
N PRO A 10 -32.77 -32.76 -49.03
CA PRO A 10 -32.62 -33.21 -47.66
C PRO A 10 -33.45 -32.37 -46.68
N GLN A 11 -34.56 -32.91 -46.18
CA GLN A 11 -35.34 -32.38 -45.04
C GLN A 11 -34.57 -32.39 -43.69
N HIS A 12 -33.34 -32.89 -43.64
CA HIS A 12 -32.55 -32.98 -42.40
C HIS A 12 -31.72 -31.74 -42.04
N THR A 13 -31.70 -30.69 -42.87
CA THR A 13 -30.81 -29.53 -42.64
C THR A 13 -31.51 -28.35 -41.95
N GLN A 14 -32.84 -28.31 -41.90
CA GLN A 14 -33.58 -27.19 -41.27
C GLN A 14 -33.90 -27.39 -39.79
N LEU A 15 -34.00 -28.64 -39.31
CA LEU A 15 -34.28 -28.92 -37.88
C LEU A 15 -33.09 -28.65 -36.96
N THR A 16 -31.86 -28.65 -37.47
CA THR A 16 -30.66 -28.37 -36.67
C THR A 16 -30.34 -26.87 -36.58
N LEU A 17 -30.81 -26.04 -37.53
CA LEU A 17 -30.57 -24.60 -37.50
C LEU A 17 -31.53 -23.86 -36.56
N LEU A 18 -32.76 -24.33 -36.38
CA LEU A 18 -33.73 -23.69 -35.47
C LEU A 18 -33.45 -23.93 -33.97
N GLN A 19 -32.67 -24.96 -33.61
CA GLN A 19 -32.21 -25.17 -32.22
C GLN A 19 -30.92 -24.41 -31.88
N SER A 20 -30.25 -23.78 -32.86
CA SER A 20 -29.05 -22.96 -32.62
C SER A 20 -29.35 -21.50 -32.24
N ALA A 21 -30.63 -21.10 -32.24
CA ALA A 21 -31.05 -19.71 -32.01
C ALA A 21 -31.52 -19.39 -30.58
N SER A 22 -31.39 -20.29 -29.60
CA SER A 22 -31.88 -20.04 -28.23
C SER A 22 -31.04 -20.63 -27.10
N SER A 23 -29.73 -20.81 -27.30
CA SER A 23 -28.79 -20.85 -26.18
C SER A 23 -28.15 -19.47 -26.07
N TYR A 24 -28.75 -18.60 -25.25
CA TYR A 24 -28.02 -17.44 -24.74
C TYR A 24 -26.83 -18.00 -23.94
N TYR A 25 -25.66 -18.07 -24.56
CA TYR A 25 -24.43 -18.49 -23.90
C TYR A 25 -24.08 -17.43 -22.86
N TYR A 26 -24.56 -17.63 -21.62
CA TYR A 26 -24.23 -16.77 -20.50
C TYR A 26 -22.76 -17.01 -20.14
N TYR A 27 -21.89 -16.07 -20.51
CA TYR A 27 -20.47 -16.15 -20.18
C TYR A 27 -20.31 -16.03 -18.67
N ASP A 28 -19.97 -17.13 -17.99
CA ASP A 28 -19.52 -17.10 -16.59
C ASP A 28 -17.98 -16.91 -16.57
N PRO A 29 -17.47 -15.75 -16.10
CA PRO A 29 -16.04 -15.52 -15.98
C PRO A 29 -15.33 -16.51 -15.05
N TYR A 30 -16.07 -17.06 -14.08
CA TYR A 30 -15.49 -17.88 -13.02
C TYR A 30 -15.11 -19.29 -13.50
N GLU A 31 -15.83 -19.86 -14.48
CA GLU A 31 -15.54 -21.20 -15.03
C GLU A 31 -14.27 -21.25 -15.90
N LYS A 32 -13.90 -20.12 -16.51
CA LYS A 32 -12.77 -20.03 -17.45
C LYS A 32 -11.46 -19.58 -16.80
N ARG A 33 -11.44 -19.45 -15.48
CA ARG A 33 -10.28 -18.97 -14.74
C ARG A 33 -9.28 -20.10 -14.49
N THR A 34 -8.03 -19.89 -14.87
CA THR A 34 -6.91 -20.77 -14.49
C THR A 34 -6.11 -20.11 -13.37
N VAL A 35 -6.14 -20.70 -12.17
CA VAL A 35 -5.31 -20.29 -11.03
C VAL A 35 -4.26 -21.36 -10.81
N GLU A 36 -2.97 -20.99 -10.84
CA GLU A 36 -1.86 -21.96 -10.71
C GLU A 36 -1.90 -22.72 -9.37
N VAL A 37 -2.41 -22.08 -8.30
CA VAL A 37 -2.67 -22.69 -6.98
C VAL A 37 -3.97 -22.09 -6.41
N PRO A 38 -5.14 -22.74 -6.57
CA PRO A 38 -6.39 -22.20 -6.10
C PRO A 38 -6.48 -22.23 -4.57
N LEU A 39 -6.90 -21.10 -3.96
CA LEU A 39 -7.13 -21.01 -2.52
C LEU A 39 -8.47 -21.63 -2.16
N ASN A 40 -8.49 -22.50 -1.14
CA ASN A 40 -9.71 -23.01 -0.56
C ASN A 40 -10.41 -21.92 0.28
N ASN A 41 -11.68 -22.10 0.66
CA ASN A 41 -12.44 -21.09 1.41
C ASN A 41 -11.77 -20.68 2.74
N LEU A 42 -11.20 -21.66 3.45
CA LEU A 42 -10.46 -21.43 4.69
C LEU A 42 -9.12 -20.72 4.44
N ASP A 43 -8.41 -21.09 3.38
CA ASP A 43 -7.14 -20.44 3.02
C ASP A 43 -7.34 -18.99 2.61
N ALA A 44 -8.44 -18.72 1.92
CA ALA A 44 -8.84 -17.37 1.54
C ALA A 44 -9.32 -16.55 2.73
N PHE A 45 -10.05 -17.14 3.69
CA PHE A 45 -10.37 -16.51 4.97
C PHE A 45 -9.10 -16.11 5.73
N ILE A 46 -8.15 -17.05 5.89
CA ILE A 46 -6.86 -16.80 6.53
C ILE A 46 -6.07 -15.72 5.77
N SER A 47 -6.12 -15.74 4.45
CA SER A 47 -5.47 -14.72 3.60
C SER A 47 -6.08 -13.33 3.80
N LEU A 48 -7.41 -13.23 3.96
CA LEU A 48 -8.07 -11.97 4.30
C LEU A 48 -7.71 -11.48 5.70
N LEU A 49 -7.69 -12.38 6.69
CA LEU A 49 -7.28 -12.04 8.05
C LEU A 49 -5.85 -11.54 8.11
N LYS A 50 -4.95 -12.17 7.36
CA LYS A 50 -3.57 -11.74 7.20
C LYS A 50 -3.45 -10.31 6.68
N CYS A 51 -4.28 -9.90 5.72
CA CYS A 51 -4.23 -8.53 5.18
C CYS A 51 -4.50 -7.47 6.25
N VAL A 52 -5.17 -7.83 7.36
CA VAL A 52 -5.55 -6.90 8.43
C VAL A 52 -4.70 -7.08 9.69
N MET A 53 -4.24 -8.29 9.98
CA MET A 53 -3.32 -8.61 11.09
C MET A 53 -1.87 -8.17 10.78
N GLY A 54 -1.70 -6.93 10.33
CA GLY A 54 -0.42 -6.26 10.08
C GLY A 54 -0.22 -5.05 10.99
N THR A 55 0.39 -3.98 10.47
CA THR A 55 0.59 -2.73 11.21
C THR A 55 -0.72 -1.99 11.55
N GLY A 56 -1.80 -2.23 10.78
CA GLY A 56 -3.08 -1.55 10.95
C GLY A 56 -3.71 -1.78 12.32
N ILE A 57 -3.89 -3.05 12.71
CA ILE A 57 -4.53 -3.38 14.00
C ILE A 57 -3.74 -2.83 15.20
N LEU A 58 -2.41 -2.73 15.08
CA LEU A 58 -1.52 -2.21 16.11
C LEU A 58 -1.68 -0.70 16.33
N ALA A 59 -2.17 0.03 15.32
CA ALA A 59 -2.47 1.45 15.37
C ALA A 59 -3.93 1.75 15.79
N MET A 60 -4.80 0.75 15.86
CA MET A 60 -6.21 0.94 16.23
C MET A 60 -6.43 1.58 17.61
N PRO A 61 -5.62 1.28 18.66
CA PRO A 61 -5.74 1.98 19.94
C PRO A 61 -5.51 3.49 19.83
N LEU A 62 -4.60 3.91 18.94
CA LEU A 62 -4.34 5.32 18.68
C LEU A 62 -5.54 5.98 17.99
N ALA A 63 -6.21 5.27 17.08
CA ALA A 63 -7.44 5.76 16.48
C ALA A 63 -8.48 6.03 17.58
N ILE A 64 -8.72 5.07 18.49
CA ILE A 64 -9.69 5.24 19.57
C ILE A 64 -9.30 6.37 20.53
N ARG A 65 -8.01 6.67 20.72
CA ARG A 65 -7.58 7.87 21.45
C ARG A 65 -8.13 9.16 20.84
N TYR A 66 -8.18 9.27 19.51
CA TYR A 66 -8.67 10.47 18.82
C TYR A 66 -10.20 10.58 18.78
N SER A 67 -10.94 9.48 18.82
CA SER A 67 -12.41 9.51 18.80
C SER A 67 -13.04 9.44 20.20
N GLY A 68 -12.36 8.83 21.17
CA GLY A 68 -12.97 8.29 22.39
C GLY A 68 -13.59 6.91 22.13
N VAL A 69 -13.88 6.18 23.21
CA VAL A 69 -14.32 4.76 23.16
C VAL A 69 -15.66 4.59 22.43
N VAL A 70 -16.68 5.35 22.81
CA VAL A 70 -18.05 5.15 22.28
C VAL A 70 -18.12 5.60 20.83
N ALA A 71 -17.59 6.79 20.54
CA ALA A 71 -17.54 7.30 19.17
C ALA A 71 -16.65 6.40 18.29
N GLY A 72 -15.51 5.93 18.79
CA GLY A 72 -14.62 5.03 18.04
C GLY A 72 -15.28 3.73 17.62
N VAL A 73 -16.06 3.11 18.51
CA VAL A 73 -16.85 1.91 18.18
C VAL A 73 -17.88 2.21 17.09
N LEU A 74 -18.69 3.26 17.28
CA LEU A 74 -19.72 3.63 16.31
C LEU A 74 -19.14 4.00 14.95
N LEU A 75 -18.07 4.80 14.92
CA LEU A 75 -17.39 5.21 13.69
C LEU A 75 -16.71 4.02 12.99
N SER A 76 -16.12 3.08 13.75
CA SER A 76 -15.56 1.83 13.18
C SER A 76 -16.63 0.97 12.53
N LEU A 77 -17.81 0.83 13.17
CA LEU A 77 -18.93 0.09 12.61
C LEU A 77 -19.46 0.74 11.33
N LEU A 78 -19.67 2.06 11.35
CA LEU A 78 -20.13 2.82 10.18
C LEU A 78 -19.13 2.74 9.03
N LEU A 79 -17.83 2.91 9.32
CA LEU A 79 -16.77 2.82 8.32
C LEU A 79 -16.73 1.40 7.74
N MET A 80 -16.74 0.35 8.56
CA MET A 80 -16.70 -1.02 8.06
C MET A 80 -17.92 -1.37 7.21
N MET A 81 -19.12 -0.94 7.59
CA MET A 81 -20.32 -1.13 6.76
C MET A 81 -20.17 -0.45 5.39
N LEU A 82 -19.65 0.78 5.36
CA LEU A 82 -19.35 1.50 4.12
C LEU A 82 -18.32 0.75 3.27
N LEU A 83 -17.22 0.29 3.85
CA LEU A 83 -16.15 -0.43 3.13
C LEU A 83 -16.64 -1.76 2.58
N THR A 84 -17.38 -2.52 3.38
CA THR A 84 -17.98 -3.79 2.95
C THR A 84 -18.91 -3.57 1.78
N TYR A 85 -19.78 -2.56 1.88
CA TYR A 85 -20.67 -2.18 0.78
C TYR A 85 -19.90 -1.87 -0.50
N CYS A 86 -18.82 -1.08 -0.41
CA CYS A 86 -18.04 -0.70 -1.57
C CYS A 86 -17.24 -1.88 -2.16
N ILE A 87 -16.75 -2.81 -1.34
CA ILE A 87 -16.11 -4.04 -1.82
C ILE A 87 -17.12 -4.90 -2.60
N HIS A 88 -18.34 -5.08 -2.09
CA HIS A 88 -19.40 -5.79 -2.83
C HIS A 88 -19.73 -5.11 -4.16
N LEU A 89 -19.85 -3.78 -4.16
CA LEU A 89 -20.08 -2.99 -5.37
C LEU A 89 -18.95 -3.15 -6.38
N LEU A 90 -17.71 -3.11 -5.89
CA LEU A 90 -16.50 -3.22 -6.68
C LEU A 90 -16.37 -4.58 -7.37
N ILE A 91 -16.57 -5.66 -6.63
CA ILE A 91 -16.53 -7.03 -7.15
C ILE A 91 -17.61 -7.21 -8.20
N SER A 92 -18.84 -6.79 -7.90
CA SER A 92 -19.95 -6.89 -8.85
C SER A 92 -19.65 -6.14 -10.15
N GLY A 93 -19.07 -4.94 -10.07
CA GLY A 93 -18.65 -4.16 -11.23
C GLY A 93 -17.51 -4.81 -12.02
N MET A 94 -16.50 -5.35 -11.33
CA MET A 94 -15.39 -6.06 -11.99
C MET A 94 -15.85 -7.33 -12.69
N THR A 95 -16.74 -8.12 -12.09
CA THR A 95 -17.31 -9.33 -12.68
C THR A 95 -18.15 -8.99 -13.91
N GLU A 96 -18.92 -7.91 -13.87
CA GLU A 96 -19.67 -7.43 -15.04
C GLU A 96 -18.73 -6.94 -16.16
N CYS A 97 -17.62 -6.28 -15.83
CA CYS A 97 -16.56 -5.97 -16.81
C CYS A 97 -16.00 -7.25 -17.45
N CYS A 98 -15.62 -8.26 -16.65
CA CYS A 98 -15.16 -9.57 -17.17
C CYS A 98 -16.16 -10.19 -18.14
N ARG A 99 -17.46 -10.14 -17.80
CA ARG A 99 -18.55 -10.68 -18.62
C ARG A 99 -18.68 -9.97 -19.96
N ARG A 100 -18.53 -8.64 -19.99
CA ARG A 100 -18.66 -7.83 -21.22
C ARG A 100 -17.53 -8.06 -22.22
N ILE A 101 -16.30 -8.18 -21.73
CA ILE A 101 -15.13 -8.40 -22.59
C ILE A 101 -14.77 -9.88 -22.77
N GLN A 102 -15.54 -10.79 -22.16
CA GLN A 102 -15.35 -12.24 -22.20
C GLN A 102 -13.94 -12.69 -21.80
N VAL A 103 -13.39 -12.12 -20.73
CA VAL A 103 -12.12 -12.55 -20.12
C VAL A 103 -12.35 -13.12 -18.72
N PRO A 104 -11.51 -14.07 -18.26
CA PRO A 104 -11.72 -14.71 -16.95
C PRO A 104 -11.40 -13.79 -15.76
N GLN A 105 -10.50 -12.82 -15.92
CA GLN A 105 -10.11 -11.90 -14.86
C GLN A 105 -9.65 -10.56 -15.42
N VAL A 106 -10.04 -9.47 -14.74
CA VAL A 106 -9.52 -8.12 -14.97
C VAL A 106 -8.84 -7.60 -13.71
N SER A 107 -7.79 -6.81 -13.86
CA SER A 107 -7.28 -6.01 -12.74
C SER A 107 -8.07 -4.71 -12.56
N MET A 108 -7.99 -4.10 -11.38
CA MET A 108 -8.60 -2.79 -11.10
C MET A 108 -8.40 -1.73 -12.21
N PRO A 109 -7.16 -1.42 -12.65
CA PRO A 109 -6.95 -0.41 -13.70
C PRO A 109 -7.68 -0.75 -15.01
N GLN A 110 -7.69 -2.02 -15.38
CA GLN A 110 -8.37 -2.51 -16.58
C GLN A 110 -9.89 -2.42 -16.42
N ALA A 111 -10.42 -2.78 -15.24
CA ALA A 111 -11.85 -2.67 -14.95
C ALA A 111 -12.33 -1.22 -15.07
N VAL A 112 -11.55 -0.26 -14.55
CA VAL A 112 -11.83 1.18 -14.70
C VAL A 112 -11.80 1.59 -16.18
N GLN A 113 -10.76 1.20 -16.93
CA GLN A 113 -10.67 1.50 -18.36
C GLN A 113 -11.90 0.98 -19.15
N ILE A 114 -12.30 -0.27 -18.90
CA ILE A 114 -13.47 -0.90 -19.55
C ILE A 114 -14.77 -0.19 -19.13
N ALA A 115 -14.89 0.19 -17.86
CA ALA A 115 -16.05 0.93 -17.37
C ALA A 115 -16.19 2.27 -18.09
N TYR A 116 -15.10 3.03 -18.23
CA TYR A 116 -15.10 4.30 -18.98
C TYR A 116 -15.46 4.12 -20.46
N GLN A 117 -15.03 3.04 -21.10
CA GLN A 117 -15.44 2.69 -22.48
C GLN A 117 -16.91 2.30 -22.57
N SER A 118 -17.51 1.81 -21.49
CA SER A 118 -18.95 1.52 -21.40
C SER A 118 -19.81 2.75 -21.07
N GLY A 119 -19.18 3.85 -20.66
CA GLY A 119 -19.84 5.08 -20.23
C GLY A 119 -20.34 5.97 -21.39
N PRO A 120 -20.69 7.24 -21.11
CA PRO A 120 -21.08 8.19 -22.15
C PRO A 120 -19.93 8.48 -23.14
N ARG A 121 -20.27 8.79 -24.40
CA ARG A 121 -19.28 9.02 -25.47
C ARG A 121 -18.20 10.05 -25.11
N CYS A 122 -18.53 11.06 -24.30
CA CYS A 122 -17.58 12.09 -23.87
C CYS A 122 -16.45 11.54 -22.97
N VAL A 123 -16.69 10.47 -22.20
CA VAL A 123 -15.69 9.91 -21.28
C VAL A 123 -14.84 8.81 -21.90
N HIS A 124 -15.20 8.31 -23.09
CA HIS A 124 -14.46 7.25 -23.78
C HIS A 124 -13.00 7.62 -24.05
N CYS A 125 -12.75 8.88 -24.43
CA CYS A 125 -11.40 9.40 -24.67
C CYS A 125 -10.51 9.34 -23.41
N PHE A 126 -11.12 9.45 -22.23
CA PHE A 126 -10.41 9.40 -20.95
C PHE A 126 -10.18 7.99 -20.43
N ALA A 127 -10.69 6.94 -21.08
CA ALA A 127 -10.60 5.57 -20.57
C ALA A 127 -9.16 5.12 -20.29
N ASN A 128 -8.23 5.38 -21.22
CA ASN A 128 -6.82 5.01 -21.06
C ASN A 128 -6.16 5.80 -19.92
N VAL A 129 -6.48 7.09 -19.81
CA VAL A 129 -5.97 7.97 -18.75
C VAL A 129 -6.50 7.52 -17.39
N ALA A 130 -7.76 7.13 -17.29
CA ALA A 130 -8.38 6.64 -16.06
C ALA A 130 -7.71 5.34 -15.59
N GLY A 131 -7.49 4.38 -16.50
CA GLY A 131 -6.74 3.16 -16.18
C GLY A 131 -5.33 3.45 -15.68
N PHE A 132 -4.58 4.31 -16.38
CA PHE A 132 -3.24 4.73 -15.95
C PHE A 132 -3.24 5.41 -14.58
N LEU A 133 -4.18 6.31 -14.32
CA LEU A 133 -4.33 7.00 -13.04
C LEU A 133 -4.61 6.01 -11.91
N THR A 134 -5.48 5.01 -12.11
CA THR A 134 -5.72 3.96 -11.12
C THR A 134 -4.46 3.13 -10.86
N SER A 135 -3.66 2.83 -11.88
CA SER A 135 -2.34 2.19 -11.68
C SER A 135 -1.40 3.06 -10.84
N CYS A 136 -1.35 4.38 -11.09
CA CYS A 136 -0.55 5.31 -10.28
C CYS A 136 -1.02 5.32 -8.82
N VAL A 137 -2.34 5.39 -8.56
CA VAL A 137 -2.89 5.35 -7.20
C VAL A 137 -2.51 4.04 -6.50
N LEU A 138 -2.62 2.89 -7.17
CA LEU A 138 -2.21 1.60 -6.61
C LEU A 138 -0.72 1.59 -6.23
N VAL A 139 0.14 2.10 -7.10
CA VAL A 139 1.59 2.19 -6.84
C VAL A 139 1.90 3.12 -5.67
N ILE A 140 1.27 4.30 -5.60
CA ILE A 140 1.47 5.27 -4.53
C ILE A 140 0.97 4.74 -3.19
N GLY A 141 -0.21 4.09 -3.15
CA GLY A 141 -0.74 3.48 -1.92
C GLY A 141 0.20 2.41 -1.36
N GLN A 142 0.66 1.50 -2.23
CA GLN A 142 1.61 0.45 -1.83
C GLN A 142 2.99 0.99 -1.46
N PHE A 143 3.44 2.07 -2.10
CA PHE A 143 4.64 2.80 -1.69
C PHE A 143 4.50 3.36 -0.27
N GLY A 144 3.35 3.95 0.06
CA GLY A 144 3.03 4.43 1.41
C GLY A 144 3.07 3.30 2.45
N LEU A 145 2.44 2.17 2.15
CA LEU A 145 2.46 0.97 3.00
C LEU A 145 3.90 0.49 3.27
N CYS A 146 4.74 0.47 2.24
CA CYS A 146 6.16 0.10 2.36
C CYS A 146 6.92 1.08 3.28
N CYS A 147 6.64 2.38 3.20
CA CYS A 147 7.24 3.38 4.09
C CYS A 147 6.82 3.17 5.56
N VAL A 148 5.53 2.89 5.80
CA VAL A 148 4.98 2.55 7.13
C VAL A 148 5.70 1.33 7.71
N TYR A 149 5.93 0.30 6.90
CA TYR A 149 6.61 -0.93 7.35
C TYR A 149 8.06 -0.66 7.77
N ILE A 150 8.82 0.09 6.98
CA ILE A 150 10.21 0.44 7.31
C ILE A 150 10.26 1.23 8.63
N VAL A 151 9.42 2.25 8.79
CA VAL A 151 9.38 3.07 10.01
C VAL A 151 8.94 2.24 11.22
N PHE A 152 7.93 1.38 11.06
CA PHE A 152 7.46 0.50 12.12
C PHE A 152 8.59 -0.40 12.63
N VAL A 153 9.27 -1.10 11.72
CA VAL A 153 10.35 -2.03 12.05
C VAL A 153 11.52 -1.28 12.70
N ALA A 154 11.89 -0.12 12.16
CA ALA A 154 12.94 0.73 12.73
C ALA A 154 12.61 1.19 14.15
N LYS A 155 11.37 1.63 14.44
CA LYS A 155 10.97 2.06 15.78
C LYS A 155 10.98 0.92 16.80
N ASN A 156 10.50 -0.27 16.42
CA ASN A 156 10.51 -1.42 17.33
C ASN A 156 11.95 -1.89 17.65
N PHE A 157 12.83 -1.91 16.65
CA PHE A 157 14.25 -2.22 16.89
C PHE A 157 14.96 -1.12 17.68
N LYS A 158 14.60 0.15 17.45
CA LYS A 158 15.14 1.26 18.23
C LYS A 158 14.85 1.10 19.72
N GLU A 159 13.62 0.80 20.12
CA GLU A 159 13.29 0.62 21.54
C GLU A 159 14.09 -0.50 22.22
N ILE A 160 14.38 -1.58 21.50
CA ILE A 160 15.22 -2.66 22.01
C ILE A 160 16.68 -2.19 22.06
N GLY A 161 17.13 -1.48 21.03
CA GLY A 161 18.47 -0.94 20.95
C GLY A 161 18.76 0.10 22.03
N ASP A 162 17.82 0.99 22.35
CA ASP A 162 17.96 2.00 23.40
C ASP A 162 18.03 1.37 24.81
N TYR A 163 17.52 0.14 24.98
CA TYR A 163 17.66 -0.61 26.23
C TYR A 163 19.08 -1.20 26.42
N TYR A 164 19.71 -1.71 25.37
CA TYR A 164 21.01 -2.39 25.44
C TYR A 164 22.21 -1.52 25.02
N CYS A 165 21.99 -0.56 24.13
CA CYS A 165 22.97 0.33 23.54
C CYS A 165 22.63 1.79 23.87
N ARG A 166 23.57 2.68 23.61
CA ARG A 166 23.39 4.13 23.79
C ARG A 166 22.37 4.68 22.77
N ASP A 167 21.60 5.70 23.16
CA ASP A 167 20.57 6.34 22.32
C ASP A 167 21.10 6.75 20.94
N PHE A 168 20.84 5.92 19.92
CA PHE A 168 21.15 6.23 18.53
C PHE A 168 19.96 6.91 17.86
N ASN A 169 20.24 7.78 16.90
CA ASN A 169 19.19 8.44 16.13
C ASN A 169 18.36 7.39 15.36
N GLU A 170 17.03 7.54 15.36
CA GLU A 170 16.08 6.61 14.73
C GLU A 170 16.37 6.38 13.24
N ARG A 171 16.95 7.37 12.57
CA ARG A 171 17.32 7.31 11.15
C ARG A 171 18.36 6.22 10.85
N TYR A 172 19.25 5.90 11.80
CA TYR A 172 20.22 4.82 11.60
C TYR A 172 19.54 3.46 11.59
N TYR A 173 18.51 3.26 12.41
CA TYR A 173 17.70 2.04 12.39
C TYR A 173 16.93 1.92 11.06
N VAL A 174 16.38 3.03 10.53
CA VAL A 174 15.73 3.06 9.21
C VAL A 174 16.71 2.61 8.11
N VAL A 175 17.91 3.17 8.07
CA VAL A 175 18.93 2.80 7.07
C VAL A 175 19.35 1.34 7.23
N GLY A 176 19.55 0.88 8.47
CA GLY A 176 19.86 -0.52 8.77
C GLY A 176 18.78 -1.48 8.25
N VAL A 177 17.51 -1.19 8.52
CA VAL A 177 16.37 -1.96 8.00
C VAL A 177 16.36 -1.97 6.47
N CYS A 178 16.59 -0.83 5.82
CA CYS A 178 16.64 -0.76 4.35
C CYS A 178 17.74 -1.64 3.76
N VAL A 179 18.94 -1.61 4.35
CA VAL A 179 20.08 -2.44 3.92
C VAL A 179 19.77 -3.93 4.12
N LEU A 180 19.19 -4.30 5.25
CA LEU A 180 18.79 -5.68 5.54
C LEU A 180 17.65 -6.16 4.62
N GLN A 181 16.74 -5.27 4.22
CA GLN A 181 15.62 -5.59 3.34
C GLN A 181 16.05 -5.87 1.90
N LEU A 182 17.17 -5.27 1.46
CA LEU A 182 17.67 -5.33 0.09
C LEU A 182 17.76 -6.77 -0.48
N PRO A 183 18.43 -7.75 0.16
CA PRO A 183 18.48 -9.12 -0.38
C PRO A 183 17.10 -9.77 -0.54
N PHE A 184 16.18 -9.51 0.39
CA PHE A 184 14.82 -10.07 0.32
C PHE A 184 13.97 -9.41 -0.77
N PHE A 185 14.15 -8.11 -0.99
CA PHE A 185 13.38 -7.37 -2.00
C PHE A 185 13.79 -7.69 -3.45
N LEU A 186 15.02 -8.19 -3.62
CA LEU A 186 15.55 -8.63 -4.90
C LEU A 186 15.00 -9.99 -5.37
N ILE A 187 14.22 -10.69 -4.53
CA ILE A 187 13.56 -11.94 -4.91
C ILE A 187 12.45 -11.65 -5.92
N ARG A 188 12.65 -12.09 -7.17
CA ARG A 188 11.71 -11.84 -8.27
C ARG A 188 10.58 -12.87 -8.38
N LYS A 189 10.83 -14.11 -8.00
CA LYS A 189 9.84 -15.19 -8.16
C LYS A 189 8.92 -15.25 -6.94
N LEU A 190 7.63 -15.04 -7.16
CA LEU A 190 6.58 -15.12 -6.14
C LEU A 190 6.65 -16.44 -5.35
N LYS A 191 7.00 -17.55 -6.00
CA LYS A 191 7.18 -18.88 -5.38
C LYS A 191 8.07 -18.87 -4.13
N TYR A 192 9.13 -18.07 -4.10
CA TYR A 192 10.03 -17.97 -2.93
C TYR A 192 9.55 -16.97 -1.87
N LEU A 193 8.69 -16.02 -2.26
CA LEU A 193 8.10 -15.04 -1.36
C LEU A 193 6.95 -15.62 -0.54
N VAL A 194 6.21 -16.59 -1.09
CA VAL A 194 5.09 -17.26 -0.41
C VAL A 194 5.50 -17.91 0.92
N PRO A 195 6.50 -18.81 1.00
CA PRO A 195 6.88 -19.46 2.26
C PRO A 195 7.47 -18.46 3.28
N LEU A 196 8.23 -17.48 2.81
CA LEU A 196 8.77 -16.41 3.65
C LEU A 196 7.64 -15.60 4.31
N ASN A 197 6.61 -15.30 3.53
CA ASN A 197 5.45 -14.58 4.00
C ASN A 197 4.51 -15.46 4.84
N LEU A 198 4.61 -16.80 4.78
CA LEU A 198 3.94 -17.69 5.73
C LEU A 198 4.59 -17.59 7.11
N ILE A 199 5.94 -17.65 7.16
CA ILE A 199 6.73 -17.47 8.38
C ILE A 199 6.43 -16.11 9.01
N SER A 200 6.33 -15.06 8.18
CA SER A 200 5.90 -13.73 8.63
C SER A 200 4.59 -13.78 9.43
N ASN A 201 3.54 -14.42 8.91
CA ASN A 201 2.25 -14.45 9.60
C ASN A 201 2.33 -15.21 10.92
N CYS A 202 3.12 -16.28 10.99
CA CYS A 202 3.31 -17.00 12.25
C CYS A 202 3.89 -16.08 13.33
N PHE A 203 4.89 -15.26 13.00
CA PHE A 203 5.42 -14.27 13.92
C PHE A 203 4.41 -13.18 14.29
N LEU A 204 3.64 -12.68 13.31
CA LEU A 204 2.60 -11.69 13.54
C LEU A 204 1.50 -12.21 14.47
N TYR A 205 0.98 -13.41 14.22
CA TYR A 205 -0.08 -14.02 15.03
C TYR A 205 0.40 -14.35 16.44
N LEU A 206 1.61 -14.90 16.58
CA LEU A 206 2.20 -15.17 17.90
C LEU A 206 2.41 -13.87 18.67
N GLY A 207 2.99 -12.86 18.02
CA GLY A 207 3.20 -11.54 18.63
C GLY A 207 1.88 -10.89 19.05
N PHE A 208 0.86 -10.93 18.20
CA PHE A 208 -0.48 -10.40 18.50
C PHE A 208 -1.11 -11.08 19.72
N LEU A 209 -1.07 -12.41 19.79
CA LEU A 209 -1.59 -13.17 20.91
C LEU A 209 -0.88 -12.80 22.23
N CYS A 210 0.44 -12.62 22.17
CA CYS A 210 1.22 -12.20 23.32
C CYS A 210 0.97 -10.73 23.71
N ILE A 211 0.68 -9.82 22.78
CA ILE A 211 0.26 -8.44 23.11
C ILE A 211 -1.08 -8.46 23.85
N MET A 212 -2.03 -9.30 23.43
CA MET A 212 -3.32 -9.43 24.13
C MET A 212 -3.13 -9.74 25.61
N TYR A 213 -2.16 -10.58 25.96
CA TYR A 213 -1.83 -10.87 27.36
C TYR A 213 -1.41 -9.63 28.16
N TYR A 214 -0.69 -8.67 27.54
CA TYR A 214 -0.32 -7.41 28.20
C TYR A 214 -1.48 -6.42 28.29
N LEU A 215 -2.38 -6.40 27.30
CA LEU A 215 -3.52 -5.48 27.29
C LEU A 215 -4.57 -5.82 28.34
N VAL A 216 -4.76 -7.11 28.66
CA VAL A 216 -5.74 -7.54 29.68
C VAL A 216 -5.25 -7.35 31.12
N ARG A 217 -3.96 -7.12 31.34
CA ARG A 217 -3.38 -7.03 32.70
C ARG A 217 -3.30 -5.59 33.20
N GLY A 218 -3.67 -5.39 34.46
CA GLY A 218 -3.55 -4.10 35.15
C GLY A 218 -4.48 -3.01 34.61
N LEU A 219 -5.70 -3.38 34.20
CA LEU A 219 -6.68 -2.45 33.66
C LEU A 219 -7.02 -1.38 34.72
N PRO A 220 -6.84 -0.07 34.41
CA PRO A 220 -7.23 1.00 35.31
C PRO A 220 -8.75 1.18 35.35
N ASN A 221 -9.25 1.96 36.31
CA ASN A 221 -10.68 2.21 36.45
C ASN A 221 -11.26 2.81 35.14
N PRO A 222 -12.34 2.23 34.57
CA PRO A 222 -12.87 2.63 33.27
C PRO A 222 -13.41 4.07 33.24
N GLN A 223 -13.76 4.63 34.40
CA GLN A 223 -14.28 6.00 34.55
C GLN A 223 -13.25 7.10 34.24
N GLN A 224 -11.97 6.76 34.17
CA GLN A 224 -10.89 7.71 33.84
C GLN A 224 -10.69 7.88 32.32
N ARG A 225 -11.46 7.19 31.49
CA ARG A 225 -11.31 7.21 30.02
C ARG A 225 -12.35 8.09 29.39
N GLU A 226 -11.92 8.96 28.48
CA GLU A 226 -12.83 9.82 27.73
C GLU A 226 -13.67 8.98 26.76
N LEU A 227 -14.99 9.10 26.91
CA LEU A 227 -15.97 8.35 26.14
C LEU A 227 -16.13 8.91 24.72
N ILE A 228 -16.04 10.24 24.58
CA ILE A 228 -16.21 10.99 23.32
C ILE A 228 -15.22 12.15 23.31
N LYS A 229 -14.42 12.23 22.26
CA LYS A 229 -13.51 13.35 21.97
C LYS A 229 -14.16 14.37 21.02
N PRO A 230 -13.63 15.61 20.95
CA PRO A 230 -14.11 16.61 20.00
C PRO A 230 -14.13 16.11 18.55
N PRO A 231 -15.14 16.47 17.73
CA PRO A 231 -15.24 16.01 16.34
C PRO A 231 -14.07 16.40 15.42
N ALA A 232 -13.25 17.39 15.80
CA ALA A 232 -12.08 17.80 15.04
C ALA A 232 -11.05 16.67 14.91
N ASP A 233 -10.89 15.85 15.95
CA ASP A 233 -9.90 14.78 16.00
C ASP A 233 -10.39 13.50 15.30
N TRP A 234 -11.69 13.41 15.00
CA TRP A 234 -12.28 12.24 14.34
C TRP A 234 -11.72 12.03 12.92
N ILE A 235 -11.20 13.09 12.29
CA ILE A 235 -10.54 12.98 10.98
C ILE A 235 -9.31 12.08 11.06
N MET A 236 -8.50 12.21 12.11
CA MET A 236 -7.32 11.37 12.32
C MET A 236 -7.71 9.92 12.61
N PHE A 237 -8.79 9.73 13.38
CA PHE A 237 -9.40 8.41 13.57
C PHE A 237 -9.75 7.77 12.23
N PHE A 238 -10.40 8.50 11.32
CA PHE A 238 -10.83 7.94 10.03
C PHE A 238 -9.66 7.46 9.18
N GLY A 239 -8.55 8.22 9.08
CA GLY A 239 -7.39 7.79 8.30
C GLY A 239 -6.72 6.52 8.86
N ILE A 240 -6.53 6.46 10.19
CA ILE A 240 -5.91 5.30 10.84
C ILE A 240 -6.85 4.08 10.79
N ALA A 241 -8.15 4.27 11.05
CA ALA A 241 -9.14 3.21 10.98
C ALA A 241 -9.32 2.72 9.53
N ALA A 242 -9.26 3.61 8.54
CA ALA A 242 -9.28 3.25 7.12
C ALA A 242 -8.12 2.32 6.77
N PHE A 243 -6.90 2.67 7.20
CA PHE A 243 -5.73 1.80 7.03
C PHE A 243 -5.95 0.42 7.65
N SER A 244 -6.51 0.37 8.86
CA SER A 244 -6.68 -0.87 9.61
C SER A 244 -7.80 -1.78 9.11
N LEU A 245 -8.92 -1.19 8.66
CA LEU A 245 -10.14 -1.92 8.32
C LEU A 245 -10.24 -2.29 6.83
N THR A 246 -9.34 -1.79 5.98
CA THR A 246 -9.37 -2.09 4.54
C THR A 246 -8.94 -3.53 4.27
N ALA A 247 -9.85 -4.33 3.70
CA ALA A 247 -9.53 -5.66 3.20
C ALA A 247 -9.02 -5.58 1.75
N MET A 248 -7.93 -6.29 1.43
CA MET A 248 -7.37 -6.31 0.08
C MET A 248 -8.19 -7.20 -0.87
N LEU A 249 -8.66 -6.63 -1.99
CA LEU A 249 -9.45 -7.36 -2.99
C LEU A 249 -8.68 -8.47 -3.72
N VAL A 250 -7.35 -8.47 -3.64
CA VAL A 250 -6.48 -9.44 -4.33
C VAL A 250 -6.78 -10.89 -3.94
N VAL A 251 -7.47 -11.14 -2.81
CA VAL A 251 -7.81 -12.50 -2.37
C VAL A 251 -8.92 -13.16 -3.19
N GLU A 252 -9.97 -12.45 -3.58
CA GLU A 252 -11.02 -12.99 -4.48
C GLU A 252 -10.39 -13.50 -5.78
N ALA A 253 -9.32 -12.82 -6.21
CA ALA A 253 -8.66 -13.13 -7.45
C ALA A 253 -7.92 -14.48 -7.47
N ASN A 254 -7.80 -15.17 -6.34
CA ASN A 254 -7.06 -16.42 -6.23
C ASN A 254 -7.90 -17.58 -5.67
N MET A 255 -9.21 -17.39 -5.49
CA MET A 255 -10.11 -18.41 -4.92
C MET A 255 -10.55 -19.46 -5.94
N ALA A 256 -10.70 -20.70 -5.46
CA ALA A 256 -11.27 -21.82 -6.22
C ALA A 256 -12.76 -21.62 -6.58
N HIS A 257 -13.55 -21.11 -5.62
CA HIS A 257 -15.00 -20.91 -5.75
C HIS A 257 -15.38 -19.46 -5.42
N PRO A 258 -15.19 -18.53 -6.37
CA PRO A 258 -15.48 -17.12 -6.15
C PRO A 258 -16.97 -16.82 -5.93
N GLN A 259 -17.89 -17.67 -6.40
CA GLN A 259 -19.33 -17.53 -6.11
C GLN A 259 -19.66 -17.67 -4.61
N SER A 260 -18.85 -18.41 -3.84
CA SER A 260 -19.00 -18.54 -2.38
C SER A 260 -18.40 -17.35 -1.60
N TYR A 261 -17.75 -16.40 -2.28
CA TYR A 261 -17.09 -15.27 -1.64
C TYR A 261 -18.07 -14.20 -1.14
N LEU A 262 -19.09 -13.88 -1.94
CA LEU A 262 -20.02 -12.75 -1.76
C LEU A 262 -21.32 -13.10 -1.01
N GLY A 263 -21.57 -14.37 -0.71
CA GLY A 263 -22.79 -14.79 -0.01
C GLY A 263 -23.00 -14.08 1.33
N ILE A 264 -24.22 -14.12 1.89
CA ILE A 264 -24.52 -13.49 3.20
C ILE A 264 -23.58 -14.04 4.30
N PHE A 265 -23.36 -15.36 4.30
CA PHE A 265 -22.34 -16.04 5.11
C PHE A 265 -21.08 -16.38 4.29
N GLY A 266 -20.83 -15.61 3.23
CA GLY A 266 -19.67 -15.76 2.37
C GLY A 266 -18.37 -15.46 3.13
N VAL A 267 -17.27 -15.98 2.59
CA VAL A 267 -15.93 -15.86 3.20
C VAL A 267 -15.55 -14.40 3.47
N LEU A 268 -15.95 -13.48 2.58
CA LEU A 268 -15.70 -12.05 2.75
C LEU A 268 -16.41 -11.48 3.98
N ASN A 269 -17.72 -11.72 4.13
CA ASN A 269 -18.51 -11.17 5.24
C ASN A 269 -18.05 -11.75 6.58
N LEU A 270 -17.70 -13.04 6.63
CA LEU A 270 -17.14 -13.67 7.82
C LEU A 270 -15.77 -13.07 8.20
N ALA A 271 -14.90 -12.86 7.21
CA ALA A 271 -13.61 -12.22 7.43
C ALA A 271 -13.78 -10.78 7.93
N VAL A 272 -14.62 -9.99 7.27
CA VAL A 272 -14.96 -8.61 7.65
C VAL A 272 -15.48 -8.55 9.10
N PHE A 273 -16.40 -9.45 9.48
CA PHE A 273 -16.91 -9.52 10.85
C PHE A 273 -15.79 -9.77 11.86
N PHE A 274 -14.92 -10.75 11.59
CA PHE A 274 -13.78 -11.04 12.48
C PHE A 274 -12.77 -9.90 12.53
N ILE A 275 -12.50 -9.26 11.39
CA ILE A 275 -11.63 -8.08 11.28
C ILE A 275 -12.18 -6.94 12.13
N LEU A 276 -13.46 -6.63 12.01
CA LEU A 276 -14.12 -5.57 12.76
C LEU A 276 -14.11 -5.86 14.26
N PHE A 277 -14.48 -7.09 14.63
CA PHE A 277 -14.50 -7.53 16.03
C PHE A 277 -13.10 -7.45 16.65
N SER A 278 -12.09 -7.99 15.99
CA SER A 278 -10.71 -7.98 16.48
C SER A 278 -10.14 -6.56 16.57
N ASN A 279 -10.39 -5.69 15.59
CA ASN A 279 -9.96 -4.29 15.63
C ASN A 279 -10.62 -3.50 16.76
N ILE A 280 -11.95 -3.62 16.93
CA ILE A 280 -12.66 -2.94 18.01
C ILE A 280 -12.15 -3.45 19.36
N LEU A 281 -12.06 -4.76 19.55
CA LEU A 281 -11.56 -5.36 20.79
C LEU A 281 -10.14 -4.87 21.11
N PHE A 282 -9.25 -4.94 20.13
CA PHE A 282 -7.85 -4.53 20.28
C PHE A 282 -7.73 -3.02 20.56
N GLY A 283 -8.47 -2.20 19.81
CA GLY A 283 -8.51 -0.75 19.99
C GLY A 283 -8.98 -0.36 21.38
N ILE A 284 -10.11 -0.93 21.85
CA ILE A 284 -10.67 -0.63 23.16
C ILE A 284 -9.69 -1.06 24.25
N MET A 285 -9.15 -2.28 24.16
CA MET A 285 -8.24 -2.80 25.19
C MET A 285 -6.93 -2.01 25.25
N GLY A 286 -6.37 -1.62 24.11
CA GLY A 286 -5.17 -0.78 24.05
C GLY A 286 -5.41 0.61 24.66
N TYR A 287 -6.50 1.28 24.29
CA TYR A 287 -6.83 2.59 24.84
C TYR A 287 -7.25 2.51 26.32
N TRP A 288 -7.95 1.46 26.74
CA TRP A 288 -8.28 1.28 28.15
C TRP A 288 -7.01 1.11 28.99
N ARG A 289 -6.03 0.33 28.53
CA ARG A 289 -4.76 0.14 29.25
C ARG A 289 -3.92 1.42 29.30
N TYR A 290 -3.66 2.07 28.17
CA TYR A 290 -2.67 3.16 28.10
C TYR A 290 -3.26 4.59 28.04
N GLY A 291 -4.54 4.75 27.70
CA GLY A 291 -5.22 6.05 27.66
C GLY A 291 -4.57 7.05 26.70
N GLU A 292 -4.33 8.27 27.18
CA GLU A 292 -3.71 9.33 26.37
C GLU A 292 -2.26 9.05 25.98
N GLN A 293 -1.58 8.15 26.70
CA GLN A 293 -0.18 7.78 26.45
C GLN A 293 -0.02 6.75 25.33
N VAL A 294 -1.10 6.38 24.63
CA VAL A 294 -1.00 5.48 23.47
C VAL A 294 -0.11 6.11 22.40
N GLU A 295 0.91 5.36 22.01
CA GLU A 295 1.86 5.71 20.96
C GLU A 295 1.34 5.32 19.58
N ALA A 296 2.10 5.65 18.53
CA ALA A 296 1.72 5.38 17.14
C ALA A 296 1.40 3.89 16.83
N SER A 297 1.98 2.98 17.63
CA SER A 297 1.67 1.55 17.64
C SER A 297 1.71 1.07 19.08
N ILE A 298 0.78 0.18 19.44
CA ILE A 298 0.73 -0.40 20.78
C ILE A 298 2.01 -1.15 21.17
N THR A 299 2.77 -1.64 20.19
CA THR A 299 4.06 -2.31 20.45
C THR A 299 5.04 -1.39 21.16
N LEU A 300 4.96 -0.09 20.88
CA LEU A 300 5.80 0.94 21.51
C LEU A 300 5.38 1.25 22.95
N ASN A 301 4.17 0.86 23.35
CA ASN A 301 3.68 1.03 24.72
C ASN A 301 4.02 -0.15 25.64
N VAL A 302 4.44 -1.30 25.10
CA VAL A 302 4.76 -2.48 25.92
C VAL A 302 6.08 -2.24 26.66
N PRO A 303 6.16 -2.55 27.97
CA PRO A 303 7.35 -2.25 28.79
C PRO A 303 8.64 -2.84 28.20
N GLN A 304 9.72 -2.06 28.16
CA GLN A 304 10.98 -2.50 27.54
C GLN A 304 11.83 -3.45 28.41
N ASN A 305 11.56 -3.45 29.72
CA ASN A 305 12.40 -4.16 30.72
C ASN A 305 12.19 -5.68 30.73
N GLU A 306 11.05 -6.16 30.24
CA GLU A 306 10.70 -7.58 30.28
C GLU A 306 11.20 -8.30 29.01
N ILE A 307 11.87 -9.44 29.19
CA ILE A 307 12.35 -10.27 28.08
C ILE A 307 11.20 -10.69 27.15
N LEU A 308 10.02 -10.99 27.71
CA LEU A 308 8.85 -11.36 26.93
C LEU A 308 8.41 -10.22 25.99
N SER A 309 8.41 -8.98 26.46
CA SER A 309 8.11 -7.81 25.63
C SER A 309 9.11 -7.63 24.49
N GLN A 310 10.40 -7.80 24.78
CA GLN A 310 11.46 -7.73 23.76
C GLN A 310 11.26 -8.81 22.68
N ILE A 311 10.95 -10.05 23.08
CA ILE A 311 10.64 -11.14 22.15
C ILE A 311 9.43 -10.79 21.26
N ILE A 312 8.38 -10.20 21.84
CA ILE A 312 7.18 -9.77 21.10
C ILE A 312 7.53 -8.70 20.07
N LYS A 313 8.28 -7.66 20.48
CA LYS A 313 8.71 -6.58 19.59
C LYS A 313 9.55 -7.11 18.42
N VAL A 314 10.50 -8.02 18.70
CA VAL A 314 11.31 -8.68 17.66
C VAL A 314 10.44 -9.53 16.74
N ALA A 315 9.53 -10.35 17.28
CA ALA A 315 8.66 -11.21 16.48
C ALA A 315 7.80 -10.40 15.52
N ILE A 316 7.11 -9.36 16.01
CA ILE A 316 6.23 -8.53 15.17
C ILE A 316 7.04 -7.71 14.16
N ALA A 317 8.17 -7.13 14.57
CA ALA A 317 9.06 -6.41 13.67
C ALA A 317 9.60 -7.33 12.56
N LEU A 318 10.02 -8.55 12.90
CA LEU A 318 10.49 -9.53 11.93
C LEU A 318 9.36 -10.00 11.00
N GLY A 319 8.14 -10.17 11.52
CA GLY A 319 6.95 -10.44 10.71
C GLY A 319 6.74 -9.36 9.65
N ILE A 320 6.65 -8.10 10.05
CA ILE A 320 6.42 -6.98 9.11
C ILE A 320 7.58 -6.83 8.12
N PHE A 321 8.83 -7.00 8.58
CA PHE A 321 10.02 -7.03 7.74
C PHE A 321 9.95 -8.11 6.64
N LEU A 322 9.49 -9.31 6.99
CA LEU A 322 9.31 -10.41 6.04
C LEU A 322 8.06 -10.22 5.14
N SER A 323 7.07 -9.43 5.56
CA SER A 323 5.92 -9.08 4.71
C SER A 323 6.24 -8.04 3.63
N TYR A 324 7.23 -7.18 3.85
CA TYR A 324 7.61 -6.09 2.95
C TYR A 324 7.84 -6.53 1.48
N PRO A 325 8.62 -7.60 1.20
CA PRO A 325 8.90 -7.99 -0.19
C PRO A 325 7.66 -8.41 -0.98
N LEU A 326 6.63 -8.96 -0.33
CA LEU A 326 5.38 -9.30 -1.00
C LEU A 326 4.64 -8.03 -1.46
N ASN A 327 4.53 -7.01 -0.60
CA ASN A 327 3.86 -5.76 -0.96
C ASN A 327 4.59 -5.04 -2.10
N GLY A 328 5.92 -4.98 -2.04
CA GLY A 328 6.68 -4.41 -3.15
C GLY A 328 6.62 -5.27 -4.43
N PHE A 329 6.44 -6.60 -4.35
CA PHE A 329 6.21 -7.44 -5.54
C PHE A 329 4.93 -7.04 -6.30
N VAL A 330 3.86 -6.65 -5.58
CA VAL A 330 2.62 -6.15 -6.19
C VAL A 330 2.90 -4.88 -7.01
N VAL A 331 3.68 -3.94 -6.45
CA VAL A 331 4.07 -2.69 -7.14
C VAL A 331 4.84 -2.97 -8.41
N ILE A 332 5.87 -3.81 -8.33
CA ILE A 332 6.69 -4.16 -9.50
C ILE A 332 5.83 -4.84 -10.56
N THR A 333 4.92 -5.74 -10.16
CA THR A 333 4.02 -6.39 -11.11
C THR A 333 3.11 -5.37 -11.80
N VAL A 334 2.57 -4.37 -11.10
CA VAL A 334 1.74 -3.31 -11.70
C VAL A 334 2.56 -2.44 -12.66
N ILE A 335 3.77 -2.03 -12.29
CA ILE A 335 4.64 -1.19 -13.14
C ILE A 335 5.02 -1.91 -14.44
N PHE A 336 5.34 -3.21 -14.35
CA PHE A 336 5.80 -4.00 -15.49
C PHE A 336 4.67 -4.70 -16.27
N LYS A 337 3.42 -4.64 -15.79
CA LYS A 337 2.26 -5.27 -16.46
C LYS A 337 2.06 -4.76 -17.89
N ASP A 338 2.32 -3.48 -18.13
CA ASP A 338 2.16 -2.86 -19.46
C ASP A 338 3.35 -3.11 -20.39
N TYR A 339 4.53 -3.44 -19.85
CA TYR A 339 5.74 -3.71 -20.61
C TYR A 339 5.83 -5.16 -21.15
N GLY A 340 4.96 -6.06 -20.67
CA GLY A 340 5.04 -7.50 -20.92
C GLY A 340 4.54 -8.00 -22.27
N GLN A 341 3.99 -7.15 -23.15
CA GLN A 341 3.39 -7.60 -24.41
C GLN A 341 4.37 -7.67 -25.61
N GLY A 342 5.65 -7.33 -25.47
CA GLY A 342 6.50 -7.21 -26.68
C GLY A 342 8.02 -7.37 -26.60
N SER A 343 8.64 -7.74 -25.48
CA SER A 343 10.12 -7.86 -25.48
C SER A 343 10.66 -8.94 -24.56
N GLU A 344 10.87 -10.12 -25.11
CA GLU A 344 11.87 -11.09 -24.62
C GLU A 344 13.28 -10.52 -24.81
N SER A 345 13.83 -9.83 -23.80
CA SER A 345 15.27 -9.57 -23.80
C SER A 345 15.81 -9.37 -22.38
N ASN A 346 17.09 -9.73 -22.20
CA ASN A 346 17.85 -9.60 -20.96
C ASN A 346 17.79 -8.19 -20.33
N TYR A 347 17.47 -7.14 -21.10
CA TYR A 347 17.27 -5.78 -20.61
C TYR A 347 16.10 -5.66 -19.61
N SER A 348 15.07 -6.51 -19.72
CA SER A 348 13.94 -6.54 -18.78
C SER A 348 14.35 -6.99 -17.37
N CYS A 349 15.32 -7.90 -17.27
CA CYS A 349 15.85 -8.39 -15.99
C CYS A 349 16.61 -7.29 -15.23
N THR A 350 17.53 -6.61 -15.93
CA THR A 350 18.33 -5.52 -15.33
C THR A 350 17.43 -4.32 -15.00
N LEU A 351 16.47 -3.99 -15.85
CA LEU A 351 15.51 -2.91 -15.58
C LEU A 351 14.67 -3.21 -14.34
N GLU A 352 14.15 -4.42 -14.19
CA GLU A 352 13.38 -4.80 -12.99
C GLU A 352 14.23 -4.71 -11.72
N PHE A 353 15.51 -5.11 -11.78
CA PHE A 353 16.44 -4.97 -10.65
C PHE A 353 16.65 -3.50 -10.27
N VAL A 354 16.91 -2.63 -11.26
CA VAL A 354 17.09 -1.20 -11.04
C VAL A 354 15.84 -0.59 -10.44
N VAL A 355 14.64 -0.90 -10.97
CA VAL A 355 13.37 -0.39 -10.44
C VAL A 355 13.15 -0.85 -9.01
N ARG A 356 13.46 -2.11 -8.67
CA ARG A 356 13.40 -2.61 -7.28
C ARG A 356 14.37 -1.85 -6.36
N VAL A 357 15.63 -1.70 -6.75
CA VAL A 357 16.60 -0.97 -5.92
C VAL A 357 16.18 0.50 -5.75
N CYS A 358 15.77 1.17 -6.83
CA CYS A 358 15.26 2.54 -6.77
C CYS A 358 14.03 2.66 -5.88
N PHE A 359 13.08 1.73 -5.97
CA PHE A 359 11.88 1.72 -5.14
C PHE A 359 12.23 1.60 -3.65
N LEU A 360 13.11 0.67 -3.27
CA LEU A 360 13.55 0.50 -1.88
C LEU A 360 14.34 1.70 -1.36
N LEU A 361 15.17 2.33 -2.21
CA LEU A 361 15.89 3.54 -1.84
C LEU A 361 14.93 4.71 -1.61
N LEU A 362 13.94 4.88 -2.49
CA LEU A 362 12.94 5.94 -2.36
C LEU A 362 12.09 5.77 -1.09
N THR A 363 11.61 4.54 -0.79
CA THR A 363 10.88 4.28 0.46
C THR A 363 11.77 4.54 1.67
N GLY A 364 13.03 4.10 1.64
CA GLY A 364 13.99 4.35 2.71
C GLY A 364 14.30 5.84 2.94
N ILE A 365 14.42 6.63 1.88
CA ILE A 365 14.62 8.09 1.99
C ILE A 365 13.41 8.75 2.65
N VAL A 366 12.19 8.44 2.18
CA VAL A 366 10.96 9.00 2.76
C VAL A 366 10.84 8.62 4.25
N SER A 367 11.06 7.35 4.58
CA SER A 367 11.05 6.85 5.96
C SER A 367 12.12 7.47 6.85
N ALA A 368 13.30 7.81 6.31
CA ALA A 368 14.39 8.44 7.07
C ALA A 368 14.17 9.94 7.28
N VAL A 369 13.49 10.60 6.34
CA VAL A 369 13.20 12.03 6.40
C VAL A 369 12.03 12.32 7.35
N VAL A 370 10.96 11.53 7.31
CA VAL A 370 9.80 11.67 8.20
C VAL A 370 9.44 10.33 8.87
N PRO A 371 10.09 9.97 9.97
CA PRO A 371 9.81 8.73 10.71
C PRO A 371 8.57 8.83 11.61
N ASN A 372 7.52 9.55 11.17
CA ASN A 372 6.25 9.59 11.88
C ASN A 372 5.33 8.46 11.40
N LEU A 373 5.29 7.40 12.19
CA LEU A 373 4.46 6.22 11.93
C LEU A 373 2.96 6.55 11.86
N ALA A 374 2.45 7.42 12.73
CA ALA A 374 1.03 7.77 12.79
C ALA A 374 0.60 8.56 11.55
N ALA A 375 1.36 9.61 11.20
CA ALA A 375 1.06 10.45 10.04
C ALA A 375 1.15 9.68 8.71
N LEU A 376 2.14 8.79 8.57
CA LEU A 376 2.27 7.93 7.39
C LEU A 376 1.09 6.93 7.28
N THR A 377 0.67 6.37 8.41
CA THR A 377 -0.48 5.46 8.48
C THR A 377 -1.79 6.18 8.14
N GLU A 378 -1.99 7.39 8.67
CA GLU A 378 -3.14 8.24 8.37
C GLU A 378 -3.19 8.63 6.89
N LEU A 379 -2.05 9.03 6.31
CA LEU A 379 -1.94 9.41 4.91
C LEU A 379 -2.25 8.24 3.98
N GLU A 380 -1.66 7.07 4.24
CA GLU A 380 -1.90 5.87 3.45
C GLU A 380 -3.40 5.52 3.48
N GLY A 381 -3.98 5.47 4.69
CA GLY A 381 -5.37 5.09 4.86
C GLY A 381 -6.32 6.08 4.19
N ALA A 382 -6.11 7.38 4.37
CA ALA A 382 -6.92 8.40 3.71
C ALA A 382 -6.81 8.33 2.18
N PHE A 383 -5.59 8.21 1.65
CA PHE A 383 -5.32 8.22 0.21
C PHE A 383 -5.83 6.95 -0.49
N SER A 384 -5.47 5.79 0.04
CA SER A 384 -5.81 4.48 -0.53
C SER A 384 -7.31 4.22 -0.45
N LEU A 385 -7.93 4.53 0.70
CA LEU A 385 -9.35 4.31 0.90
C LEU A 385 -10.20 5.13 -0.05
N CYS A 386 -9.99 6.45 -0.11
CA CYS A 386 -10.83 7.32 -0.92
C CYS A 386 -10.76 6.97 -2.40
N ASN A 387 -9.56 6.71 -2.94
CA ASN A 387 -9.40 6.45 -4.36
C ASN A 387 -9.82 5.03 -4.74
N LEU A 388 -9.32 4.01 -4.05
CA LEU A 388 -9.49 2.61 -4.47
C LEU A 388 -10.75 1.95 -3.93
N ASN A 389 -11.18 2.34 -2.72
CA ASN A 389 -12.30 1.69 -2.04
C ASN A 389 -13.60 2.49 -2.10
N LEU A 390 -13.57 3.81 -2.39
CA LEU A 390 -14.80 4.61 -2.51
C LEU A 390 -15.02 5.09 -3.96
N ILE A 391 -14.07 5.82 -4.53
CA ILE A 391 -14.22 6.46 -5.84
C ILE A 391 -14.20 5.42 -6.97
N CYS A 392 -13.22 4.51 -7.01
CA CYS A 392 -13.14 3.51 -8.09
C CYS A 392 -14.39 2.62 -8.20
N PRO A 393 -14.92 2.00 -7.12
CA PRO A 393 -16.13 1.18 -7.18
C PRO A 393 -17.34 1.96 -7.68
N ALA A 394 -17.54 3.18 -7.17
CA ALA A 394 -18.65 4.03 -7.56
C ALA A 394 -18.57 4.44 -9.04
N LEU A 395 -17.38 4.79 -9.54
CA LEU A 395 -17.18 5.11 -10.96
C LEU A 395 -17.41 3.89 -11.87
N ILE A 396 -16.93 2.72 -11.46
CA ILE A 396 -17.12 1.48 -12.21
C ILE A 396 -18.62 1.18 -12.34
N ASP A 397 -19.37 1.16 -11.23
CA ASP A 397 -20.81 0.88 -11.28
C ASP A 397 -21.58 1.94 -12.06
N MET A 398 -21.25 3.23 -11.87
CA MET A 398 -21.91 4.34 -12.55
C MET A 398 -21.78 4.26 -14.08
N PHE A 399 -20.60 3.91 -14.61
CA PHE A 399 -20.39 3.83 -16.06
C PHE A 399 -20.87 2.51 -16.66
N ILE A 400 -20.74 1.39 -15.95
CA ILE A 400 -21.27 0.11 -16.39
C ILE A 400 -22.80 0.17 -16.56
N ASN A 401 -23.50 0.80 -15.61
CA ASN A 401 -24.96 0.91 -15.65
C ASN A 401 -25.48 2.01 -16.61
N TYR A 402 -24.60 2.72 -17.33
CA TYR A 402 -25.02 3.77 -18.27
C TYR A 402 -25.90 3.24 -19.40
N ALA A 403 -25.53 2.08 -20.00
CA ALA A 403 -26.30 1.44 -21.06
C ALA A 403 -27.59 0.72 -20.60
N PRO A 404 -27.56 -0.16 -19.58
CA PRO A 404 -28.77 -0.86 -19.11
C PRO A 404 -29.73 0.03 -18.32
N GLY A 405 -29.27 1.20 -17.85
CA GLY A 405 -30.04 2.17 -17.08
C GLY A 405 -29.86 2.06 -15.56
N TYR A 406 -30.14 3.15 -14.87
CA TYR A 406 -29.84 3.34 -13.44
C TYR A 406 -30.92 2.82 -12.46
N GLY A 407 -31.87 2.02 -12.94
CA GLY A 407 -33.01 1.53 -12.16
C GLY A 407 -34.09 2.58 -11.86
N ARG A 408 -35.09 2.20 -11.05
CA ARG A 408 -36.19 3.08 -10.62
C ARG A 408 -35.63 4.31 -9.88
N LEU A 409 -36.16 5.50 -10.20
CA LEU A 409 -35.73 6.79 -9.65
C LEU A 409 -34.22 7.11 -9.81
N ARG A 410 -33.49 6.40 -10.69
CA ARG A 410 -32.03 6.52 -10.83
C ARG A 410 -31.27 6.35 -9.49
N TRP A 411 -31.80 5.52 -8.59
CA TRP A 411 -31.22 5.32 -7.26
C TRP A 411 -29.73 4.93 -7.29
N LYS A 412 -29.34 4.06 -8.23
CA LYS A 412 -27.92 3.65 -8.39
C LYS A 412 -27.01 4.85 -8.64
N LEU A 413 -27.43 5.76 -9.53
CA LEU A 413 -26.68 6.96 -9.87
C LEU A 413 -26.53 7.90 -8.66
N ILE A 414 -27.61 8.12 -7.92
CA ILE A 414 -27.58 8.99 -6.73
C ILE A 414 -26.62 8.43 -5.70
N ARG A 415 -26.72 7.12 -5.42
CA ARG A 415 -25.82 6.42 -4.50
C ARG A 415 -24.35 6.55 -4.94
N ASP A 416 -24.03 6.32 -6.22
CA ASP A 416 -22.65 6.38 -6.70
C ASP A 416 -22.07 7.80 -6.60
N ILE A 417 -22.87 8.82 -6.94
CA ILE A 417 -22.50 10.22 -6.77
C ILE A 417 -22.22 10.54 -5.30
N VAL A 418 -23.07 10.06 -4.38
CA VAL A 418 -22.87 10.25 -2.93
C VAL A 418 -21.56 9.61 -2.48
N LEU A 419 -21.25 8.37 -2.91
CA LEU A 419 -19.99 7.70 -2.59
C LEU A 419 -18.77 8.46 -3.13
N ILE A 420 -18.85 9.02 -4.34
CA ILE A 420 -17.79 9.84 -4.94
C ILE A 420 -17.57 11.12 -4.12
N ILE A 421 -18.65 11.83 -3.75
CA ILE A 421 -18.57 13.06 -2.94
C ILE A 421 -17.95 12.75 -1.57
N ILE A 422 -18.42 11.69 -0.91
CA ILE A 422 -17.88 11.23 0.38
C ILE A 422 -16.39 10.91 0.23
N GLY A 423 -16.00 10.17 -0.81
CA GLY A 423 -14.61 9.84 -1.10
C GLY A 423 -13.74 11.08 -1.31
N ILE A 424 -14.19 12.06 -2.10
CA ILE A 424 -13.45 13.31 -2.35
C ILE A 424 -13.28 14.10 -1.05
N ILE A 425 -14.34 14.27 -0.26
CA ILE A 425 -14.28 15.00 1.01
C ILE A 425 -13.30 14.32 1.96
N PHE A 426 -13.42 13.01 2.17
CA PHE A 426 -12.51 12.26 3.03
C PHE A 426 -11.07 12.28 2.52
N GLY A 427 -10.86 12.15 1.22
CA GLY A 427 -9.54 12.21 0.60
C GLY A 427 -8.87 13.57 0.82
N ILE A 428 -9.57 14.67 0.53
CA ILE A 428 -9.03 16.02 0.69
C ILE A 428 -8.76 16.31 2.17
N VAL A 429 -9.74 16.08 3.04
CA VAL A 429 -9.63 16.41 4.46
C VAL A 429 -8.56 15.54 5.12
N GLY A 430 -8.62 14.21 4.96
CA GLY A 430 -7.67 13.27 5.56
C GLY A 430 -6.23 13.46 5.05
N CYS A 431 -6.04 13.60 3.74
CA CYS A 431 -4.69 13.86 3.20
C CYS A 431 -4.16 15.22 3.67
N SER A 432 -5.01 16.26 3.77
CA SER A 432 -4.56 17.57 4.22
C SER A 432 -4.08 17.56 5.67
N VAL A 433 -4.75 16.82 6.56
CA VAL A 433 -4.36 16.69 7.97
C VAL A 433 -3.05 15.90 8.08
N ALA A 434 -2.94 14.76 7.42
CA ALA A 434 -1.73 13.95 7.44
C ALA A 434 -0.51 14.69 6.83
N ILE A 435 -0.70 15.41 5.72
CA ILE A 435 0.36 16.23 5.11
C ILE A 435 0.80 17.34 6.05
N ARG A 436 -0.12 18.01 6.77
CA ARG A 436 0.25 19.04 7.75
C ARG A 436 1.14 18.47 8.85
N GLN A 437 0.78 17.32 9.42
CA GLN A 437 1.61 16.63 10.41
C GLN A 437 3.00 16.30 9.86
N LEU A 438 3.07 15.73 8.64
CA LEU A 438 4.35 15.40 8.01
C LEU A 438 5.22 16.64 7.75
N VAL A 439 4.62 17.77 7.34
CA VAL A 439 5.33 19.03 7.09
C VAL A 439 5.85 19.64 8.38
N GLU A 440 5.09 19.57 9.47
CA GLU A 440 5.52 20.04 10.79
C GLU A 440 6.72 19.23 11.31
N ASP A 441 6.66 17.91 11.20
CA ASP A 441 7.76 17.01 11.57
C ASP A 441 9.01 17.23 10.69
N LEU A 442 8.80 17.42 9.38
CA LEU A 442 9.87 17.73 8.44
C LEU A 442 10.56 19.04 8.81
N ARG A 443 9.79 20.08 9.18
CA ARG A 443 10.33 21.37 9.63
C ARG A 443 11.17 21.20 10.89
N GLY A 444 10.68 20.45 11.88
CA GLY A 444 11.45 20.14 13.10
C GLY A 444 12.74 19.39 12.79
N THR A 445 12.67 18.42 11.89
CA THR A 445 13.82 17.66 11.38
C THR A 445 14.85 18.57 10.71
N LEU A 446 14.43 19.45 9.80
CA LEU A 446 15.34 20.37 9.10
C LEU A 446 16.02 21.35 10.07
N GLN A 447 15.29 21.86 11.06
CA GLN A 447 15.85 22.73 12.09
C GLN A 447 16.90 22.01 12.96
N SER A 448 16.66 20.74 13.32
CA SER A 448 17.65 19.95 14.06
C SER A 448 18.91 19.68 13.24
N MET A 449 18.76 19.40 11.94
CA MET A 449 19.88 19.21 11.00
C MET A 449 20.67 20.51 10.82
N GLN A 450 20.01 21.65 10.69
CA GLN A 450 20.67 22.97 10.63
C GLN A 450 21.44 23.27 11.92
N LYS A 451 20.84 23.03 13.10
CA LYS A 451 21.54 23.18 14.39
C LYS A 451 22.74 22.25 14.50
N PHE A 452 22.65 21.02 13.99
CA PHE A 452 23.79 20.09 13.96
C PHE A 452 24.88 20.57 13.01
N HIS A 453 24.54 21.07 11.81
CA HIS A 453 25.50 21.63 10.86
C HIS A 453 26.17 22.89 11.41
N LEU A 454 25.43 23.77 12.09
CA LEU A 454 25.96 24.92 12.81
C LEU A 454 26.87 24.52 13.97
N ARG A 455 26.52 23.49 14.75
CA ARG A 455 27.37 22.97 15.84
C ARG A 455 28.59 22.23 15.32
N ALA A 456 28.50 21.50 14.22
CA ALA A 456 29.61 20.84 13.57
C ALA A 456 30.55 21.88 12.94
N GLY A 457 30.00 22.91 12.28
CA GLY A 457 30.74 24.08 11.81
C GLY A 457 31.42 24.83 12.97
N GLN A 458 30.72 25.05 14.09
CA GLN A 458 31.30 25.64 15.30
C GLN A 458 32.34 24.74 15.97
N GLN A 459 32.16 23.41 16.00
CA GLN A 459 33.16 22.47 16.52
C GLN A 459 34.38 22.36 15.61
N GLN A 460 34.21 22.50 14.30
CA GLN A 460 35.29 22.52 13.32
C GLN A 460 36.01 23.87 13.35
N PHE A 461 35.29 24.96 13.61
CA PHE A 461 35.84 26.29 13.88
C PHE A 461 36.56 26.35 15.24
N LEU A 462 36.00 25.75 16.30
CA LEU A 462 36.63 25.61 17.63
C LEU A 462 37.82 24.66 17.59
N LYS A 463 37.75 23.55 16.85
CA LYS A 463 38.92 22.69 16.59
C LYS A 463 39.97 23.42 15.77
N SER A 464 39.59 24.31 14.86
CA SER A 464 40.55 25.16 14.15
C SER A 464 41.18 26.19 15.10
N LEU A 465 40.38 26.86 15.95
CA LEU A 465 40.85 27.81 16.97
C LEU A 465 41.76 27.17 18.02
N PHE A 466 41.47 25.94 18.47
CA PHE A 466 42.33 25.20 19.41
C PHE A 466 43.53 24.51 18.73
N LYS A 467 43.49 24.28 17.40
CA LYS A 467 44.60 23.70 16.63
C LYS A 467 45.57 24.75 16.08
N TYR A 468 45.33 26.04 16.33
CA TYR A 468 46.25 27.16 16.00
C TYR A 468 47.19 27.55 17.17
N ARG A 469 47.52 26.62 18.08
CA ARG A 469 48.60 26.81 19.06
C ARG A 469 49.66 25.71 19.06
N HIS A 470 49.89 25.07 17.91
CA HIS A 470 51.18 24.56 17.43
C HIS A 470 50.94 23.56 16.30
N TRP A 471 51.82 23.62 15.30
CA TRP A 471 52.04 22.69 14.18
C TRP A 471 51.35 23.00 12.84
N HIS A 472 52.22 23.43 11.93
CA HIS A 472 52.10 23.45 10.48
C HIS A 472 51.69 22.08 9.90
N GLN A 473 50.99 22.16 8.76
CA GLN A 473 50.67 21.10 7.78
C GLN A 473 49.71 20.00 8.25
N PHE A 474 48.51 19.94 7.67
CA PHE A 474 47.89 18.69 7.20
C PHE A 474 46.68 18.97 6.29
N ASP A 475 46.76 18.48 5.06
CA ASP A 475 45.75 18.50 3.99
C ASP A 475 44.52 17.64 4.32
N PHE A 476 43.33 18.12 3.93
CA PHE A 476 42.05 17.44 4.10
C PHE A 476 41.71 16.58 2.88
N GLY A 477 42.01 15.28 2.95
CA GLY A 477 41.57 14.28 1.98
C GLY A 477 41.01 13.05 2.70
N PHE A 478 39.78 13.13 3.20
CA PHE A 478 39.06 11.97 3.76
C PHE A 478 37.54 12.18 3.70
N ALA A 479 36.99 12.17 2.48
CA ALA A 479 35.55 12.00 2.24
C ALA A 479 35.23 11.33 0.89
N PHE A 480 36.23 10.98 0.08
CA PHE A 480 36.03 10.40 -1.26
C PHE A 480 36.31 8.89 -1.37
N ASP A 481 36.83 8.24 -0.33
CA ASP A 481 37.29 6.85 -0.43
C ASP A 481 36.20 5.78 -0.29
N TYR A 482 34.99 6.14 0.12
CA TYR A 482 33.86 5.19 0.07
C TYR A 482 33.19 5.11 -1.31
N PHE A 483 33.39 6.10 -2.18
CA PHE A 483 32.88 6.07 -3.56
C PHE A 483 33.87 5.43 -4.55
N ALA A 484 35.16 5.36 -4.19
CA ALA A 484 36.19 4.70 -5.00
C ALA A 484 36.14 3.15 -4.89
N LEU A 485 35.72 2.60 -3.75
CA LEU A 485 35.64 1.15 -3.53
C LEU A 485 34.50 0.46 -4.31
N LEU A 486 33.44 1.19 -4.70
CA LEU A 486 32.40 0.64 -5.58
C LEU A 486 32.83 0.57 -7.05
N LYS A 487 33.91 1.28 -7.43
CA LYS A 487 34.46 1.32 -8.78
C LYS A 487 35.45 0.18 -9.08
N LEU A 488 35.88 -0.55 -8.04
CA LEU A 488 36.86 -1.64 -8.15
C LEU A 488 36.25 -3.06 -8.16
N ARG A 489 34.91 -3.21 -8.10
CA ARG A 489 34.26 -4.54 -8.13
C ARG A 489 33.20 -4.74 -9.22
N LEU A 490 32.93 -3.74 -10.05
CA LEU A 490 32.05 -3.86 -11.20
C LEU A 490 32.84 -3.45 -12.43
N ASN A 491 33.24 -4.46 -13.20
CA ASN A 491 34.04 -4.35 -14.41
C ASN A 491 33.22 -3.72 -15.56
N PHE A 492 32.83 -2.46 -15.42
CA PHE A 492 32.18 -1.68 -16.48
C PHE A 492 33.26 -0.97 -17.29
N SER A 493 33.63 -1.60 -18.41
CA SER A 493 34.38 -0.95 -19.47
C SER A 493 33.54 0.20 -20.07
N SER A 494 34.13 1.39 -20.13
CA SER A 494 33.60 2.64 -20.71
C SER A 494 32.73 3.57 -19.84
N SER A 495 33.37 4.66 -19.40
CA SER A 495 32.80 5.87 -18.77
C SER A 495 31.80 6.66 -19.65
N GLN A 496 31.66 6.33 -20.93
CA GLN A 496 30.66 6.95 -21.82
C GLN A 496 29.25 6.40 -21.59
N ASN A 497 29.10 5.12 -21.24
CA ASN A 497 27.79 4.48 -21.09
C ASN A 497 27.05 4.92 -19.82
N PHE A 498 27.77 5.18 -18.72
CA PHE A 498 27.15 5.68 -17.49
C PHE A 498 26.62 7.11 -17.63
N ARG A 499 27.31 7.96 -18.40
CA ARG A 499 26.84 9.32 -18.72
C ARG A 499 25.65 9.31 -19.68
N ALA A 500 25.61 8.37 -20.62
CA ALA A 500 24.44 8.14 -21.47
C ALA A 500 23.23 7.65 -20.66
N LEU A 501 23.44 6.73 -19.71
CA LEU A 501 22.40 6.21 -18.82
C LEU A 501 21.84 7.32 -17.92
N LEU A 502 22.71 8.16 -17.33
CA LEU A 502 22.27 9.30 -16.51
C LEU A 502 21.50 10.35 -17.35
N ARG A 503 21.95 10.61 -18.59
CA ARG A 503 21.22 11.46 -19.54
C ARG A 503 19.84 10.90 -19.87
N TYR A 504 19.73 9.60 -20.14
CA TYR A 504 18.45 8.94 -20.42
C TYR A 504 17.51 8.95 -19.21
N THR A 505 18.03 8.72 -18.00
CA THR A 505 17.22 8.77 -16.77
C THR A 505 16.69 10.18 -16.50
N ILE A 506 17.49 11.22 -16.76
CA ILE A 506 17.06 12.62 -16.59
C ILE A 506 16.04 13.03 -17.67
N LEU A 507 16.22 12.60 -18.92
CA LEU A 507 15.28 12.83 -20.02
C LEU A 507 13.94 12.09 -19.82
N CYS A 508 13.95 10.88 -19.25
CA CYS A 508 12.73 10.13 -18.93
C CYS A 508 11.94 10.72 -17.75
N ILE A 509 12.60 11.43 -16.82
CA ILE A 509 11.94 12.00 -15.65
C ILE A 509 11.30 13.36 -15.95
N PHE A 510 11.88 14.18 -16.84
CA PHE A 510 11.44 15.57 -17.03
C PHE A 510 10.69 15.87 -18.33
N GLY A 511 10.54 14.89 -19.24
CA GLY A 511 9.90 15.12 -20.52
C GLY A 511 10.70 16.13 -21.38
N ASN A 512 10.30 16.29 -22.64
CA ASN A 512 11.08 16.99 -23.66
C ASN A 512 11.11 18.52 -23.44
N GLY A 513 11.90 18.96 -22.46
CA GLY A 513 12.06 20.35 -22.03
C GLY A 513 13.47 20.87 -22.30
N ASN A 514 13.54 22.02 -22.97
CA ASN A 514 14.72 22.69 -23.51
C ASN A 514 15.92 22.76 -22.53
N GLU A 515 17.09 22.24 -22.94
CA GLU A 515 18.31 22.06 -22.11
C GLU A 515 18.77 23.33 -21.37
N ARG A 516 18.46 24.53 -21.90
CA ARG A 516 18.82 25.81 -21.26
C ARG A 516 18.05 26.10 -19.98
N GLN A 517 16.82 25.63 -19.80
CA GLN A 517 16.04 25.89 -18.58
C GLN A 517 16.49 25.02 -17.39
N ILE A 518 16.97 23.81 -17.65
CA ILE A 518 17.47 22.88 -16.61
C ILE A 518 18.80 23.39 -16.03
N CYS A 519 19.69 23.93 -16.87
CA CYS A 519 20.93 24.56 -16.40
C CYS A 519 20.68 25.83 -15.57
N ILE A 520 19.68 26.64 -15.92
CA ILE A 520 19.32 27.85 -15.15
C ILE A 520 18.75 27.45 -13.78
N TRP A 521 17.92 26.41 -13.70
CA TRP A 521 17.41 25.86 -12.44
C TRP A 521 18.50 25.30 -11.54
N LEU A 522 19.46 24.55 -12.10
CA LEU A 522 20.59 24.01 -11.34
C LEU A 522 21.58 25.10 -10.89
N SER A 523 21.77 26.16 -11.68
CA SER A 523 22.58 27.31 -11.27
C SER A 523 21.91 28.15 -10.17
N GLY A 524 20.58 28.24 -10.17
CA GLY A 524 19.82 28.94 -9.12
C GLY A 524 19.86 28.22 -7.77
N LEU A 525 19.88 26.88 -7.77
CA LEU A 525 20.04 26.07 -6.56
C LEU A 525 21.45 26.14 -5.95
N CYS A 526 22.47 26.40 -6.76
CA CYS A 526 23.86 26.55 -6.29
C CYS A 526 24.17 27.99 -5.81
N GLY A 527 23.42 29.00 -6.29
CA GLY A 527 23.61 30.41 -5.94
C GLY A 527 22.96 30.88 -4.63
N SER A 528 22.11 30.07 -3.99
CA SER A 528 21.47 30.40 -2.70
C SER A 528 22.20 29.84 -1.47
N LEU A 529 23.42 29.31 -1.66
CA LEU A 529 24.23 28.68 -0.61
C LEU A 529 25.65 29.25 -0.56
N HIS A 530 25.78 30.56 -0.82
CA HIS A 530 27.02 31.27 -0.58
C HIS A 530 26.89 32.40 0.43
#